data_AF-A0A2E5W130-F1
#
_entry.id   AF-A0A2E5W130-F1
#
_cell.length_a   1.000
_cell.length_b   1.000
_cell.length_c   1.000
_cell.angle_alpha   90.00
_cell.angle_beta   90.00
_cell.angle_gamma   90.00
#
_symmetry.space_group_name_H-M   'P 1'
#
loop_
_entity.id
_entity.type
_entity.pdbx_description
1 polymer ?
#
loop_
_entity_poly.entity_id
_entity_poly.type
_entity_poly.pdbx_seq_one_letter_code
_entity_poly.pdbx_strand_id
1 'polypeptide(L)'
;SLLAPPTFLTVIEHSQNFTEQYIANLGISFSKIIHAGQSYNYYQPVYANDTITLKGKILDIYTKSNKSMQFVEFLSIYSNQKSVMVSKSLSTIVLM
;
A
#
# COMPACT_ATOMS: atom_id res chain seq x y z
N SER A 1 18.56 -9.47 -17.10
CA SER A 1 17.72 -8.49 -16.38
C SER A 1 18.12 -8.50 -14.91
N LEU A 2 18.00 -7.37 -14.20
CA LEU A 2 18.31 -7.27 -12.77
C LEU A 2 17.01 -7.42 -11.97
N LEU A 3 16.92 -8.41 -11.08
CA LEU A 3 15.73 -8.67 -10.27
C LEU A 3 15.61 -7.59 -9.18
N ALA A 4 14.43 -6.99 -9.03
CA ALA A 4 14.14 -6.08 -7.94
C ALA A 4 13.97 -6.86 -6.62
N PRO A 5 14.39 -6.30 -5.47
CA PRO A 5 14.06 -6.87 -4.16
C PRO A 5 12.54 -7.02 -4.01
N PRO A 6 12.02 -8.10 -3.40
CA PRO A 6 10.57 -8.34 -3.29
C PRO A 6 9.80 -7.15 -2.68
N THR A 7 10.40 -6.48 -1.69
CA THR A 7 9.78 -5.33 -1.00
C THR A 7 9.95 -4.00 -1.73
N PHE A 8 10.60 -3.95 -2.90
CA PHE A 8 10.83 -2.70 -3.66
C PHE A 8 9.51 -2.02 -4.06
N LEU A 9 8.42 -2.78 -4.24
CA LEU A 9 7.10 -2.24 -4.54
C LEU A 9 6.58 -1.24 -3.50
N THR A 10 7.03 -1.31 -2.25
CA THR A 10 6.75 -0.30 -1.20
C THR A 10 7.15 1.11 -1.67
N VAL A 11 8.28 1.24 -2.36
CA VAL A 11 8.78 2.54 -2.83
C VAL A 11 7.84 3.14 -3.87
N ILE A 12 7.24 2.30 -4.72
CA ILE A 12 6.27 2.75 -5.74
C ILE A 12 5.03 3.32 -5.05
N GLU A 13 4.48 2.61 -4.05
CA GLU A 13 3.35 3.07 -3.25
C GLU A 13 3.60 4.43 -2.59
N HIS A 14 4.74 4.56 -1.91
CA HIS A 14 5.12 5.79 -1.20
C HIS A 14 5.44 6.96 -2.14
N SER A 15 6.04 6.70 -3.32
CA SER A 15 6.37 7.76 -4.29
C SER A 15 5.16 8.52 -4.82
N GLN A 16 3.97 7.92 -4.74
CA GLN A 16 2.73 8.51 -5.24
C GLN A 16 1.97 9.29 -4.16
N ASN A 17 2.50 9.39 -2.93
CA ASN A 17 1.83 9.97 -1.76
C ASN A 17 0.39 9.44 -1.55
N PHE A 18 0.15 8.18 -1.92
CA PHE A 18 -1.20 7.63 -2.03
C PHE A 18 -1.91 7.66 -0.67
N THR A 19 -1.24 7.15 0.36
CA THR A 19 -1.77 7.12 1.72
C THR A 19 -1.92 8.52 2.30
N GLU A 20 -0.93 9.41 2.11
CA GLU A 20 -1.01 10.79 2.60
C GLU A 20 -2.19 11.55 2.01
N GLN A 21 -2.44 11.41 0.69
CA GLN A 21 -3.57 12.06 0.03
C GLN A 21 -4.91 11.58 0.55
N TYR A 22 -5.09 10.27 0.72
CA TYR A 22 -6.33 9.72 1.28
C TYR A 22 -6.62 10.24 2.68
N ILE A 23 -5.60 10.31 3.52
CA ILE A 23 -5.72 10.77 4.89
C ILE A 23 -5.99 12.26 4.95
N ALA A 24 -5.29 13.07 4.15
CA ALA A 24 -5.55 14.50 4.05
C ALA A 24 -7.00 14.77 3.62
N ASN A 25 -7.52 14.01 2.66
CA ASN A 25 -8.92 14.10 2.22
C ASN A 25 -9.94 13.72 3.30
N LEU A 26 -9.56 12.90 4.27
CA LEU A 26 -10.38 12.56 5.44
C LEU A 26 -10.24 13.58 6.59
N GLY A 27 -9.44 14.64 6.42
CA GLY A 27 -9.20 15.64 7.46
C GLY A 27 -8.35 15.14 8.63
N ILE A 28 -7.65 14.02 8.46
CA ILE A 28 -6.82 13.40 9.50
C ILE A 28 -5.42 14.00 9.42
N SER A 29 -4.87 14.41 10.57
CA SER A 29 -3.47 14.84 10.64
C SER A 29 -2.54 13.64 10.41
N PHE A 30 -1.52 13.80 9.57
CA PHE A 30 -0.50 12.77 9.37
C PHE A 30 0.21 12.37 10.67
N SER A 31 0.34 13.30 11.63
CA SER A 31 0.92 13.02 12.96
C SER A 31 0.11 12.03 13.81
N LYS A 32 -1.12 11.70 13.41
CA LYS A 32 -2.02 10.80 14.11
C LYS A 32 -2.03 9.39 13.52
N ILE A 33 -1.07 9.07 12.66
CA ILE A 33 -1.05 7.81 11.93
C ILE A 33 0.18 7.00 12.33
N ILE A 34 -0.04 5.73 12.65
CA ILE A 34 1.01 4.73 12.77
C ILE A 34 0.84 3.71 11.67
N HIS A 35 1.91 3.41 10.96
CA HIS A 35 1.97 2.27 10.05
C HIS A 35 2.06 0.97 10.87
N ALA A 36 0.96 0.23 10.95
CA ALA A 36 0.84 -0.97 11.79
C ALA A 36 1.32 -2.24 11.09
N GLY A 37 1.32 -2.29 9.77
CA GLY A 37 1.80 -3.47 9.06
C GLY A 37 1.76 -3.35 7.55
N GLN A 38 2.59 -4.18 6.91
CA GLN A 38 2.64 -4.34 5.46
C GLN A 38 2.66 -5.84 5.15
N SER A 39 1.87 -6.28 4.18
CA SER A 39 1.91 -7.65 3.66
C SER A 39 1.88 -7.67 2.14
N TYR A 40 2.38 -8.77 1.56
CA TYR A 40 2.53 -8.94 0.12
C TYR A 40 2.08 -10.33 -0.33
N ASN A 41 1.39 -10.38 -1.47
CA ASN A 41 1.26 -11.57 -2.28
C ASN A 41 2.00 -11.33 -3.59
N TYR A 42 2.96 -12.19 -3.92
CA TYR A 42 3.75 -12.11 -5.14
C TYR A 42 3.26 -13.14 -6.16
N TYR A 43 3.08 -12.72 -7.41
CA TYR A 43 2.59 -13.57 -8.50
C TYR A 43 3.60 -13.68 -9.64
N GLN A 44 4.40 -12.64 -9.87
CA GLN A 44 5.47 -12.60 -10.86
C GLN A 44 6.65 -11.76 -10.34
N PRO A 45 7.90 -12.06 -10.74
CA PRO A 45 9.05 -11.22 -10.44
C PRO A 45 8.95 -9.85 -11.14
N VAL A 46 9.58 -8.85 -10.55
CA VAL A 46 9.75 -7.50 -11.11
C VAL A 46 11.22 -7.27 -11.39
N TYR A 47 11.55 -6.72 -12.55
CA TYR A 47 12.93 -6.46 -12.96
C TYR A 47 13.18 -4.96 -13.19
N ALA A 48 14.44 -4.55 -13.12
CA ALA A 48 14.85 -3.22 -13.56
C ALA A 48 14.36 -2.95 -15.00
N ASN A 49 13.90 -1.71 -15.23
CA ASN A 49 13.24 -1.23 -16.45
C ASN A 49 11.80 -1.70 -16.69
N ASP A 50 11.20 -2.49 -15.78
CA ASP A 50 9.76 -2.70 -15.84
C ASP A 50 9.01 -1.40 -15.52
N THR A 51 7.93 -1.16 -16.27
CA THR A 51 6.97 -0.10 -15.92
C THR A 51 5.86 -0.73 -15.10
N ILE A 52 5.76 -0.35 -13.84
CA ILE A 52 4.74 -0.86 -12.92
C ILE A 52 3.62 0.16 -12.78
N THR A 53 2.40 -0.28 -13.04
CA THR A 53 1.16 0.46 -12.76
C THR A 53 0.61 0.02 -11.41
N LEU A 54 0.41 0.99 -10.51
CA LEU A 54 -0.24 0.80 -9.22
C LEU A 54 -1.71 1.24 -9.30
N LYS A 55 -2.62 0.41 -8.80
CA LYS A 55 -4.00 0.80 -8.49
C LYS A 55 -4.28 0.53 -7.02
N GLY A 56 -4.53 1.59 -6.26
CA GLY A 56 -4.84 1.52 -4.84
C GLY A 56 -6.33 1.67 -4.56
N LYS A 57 -6.80 1.12 -3.44
CA LYS A 57 -8.11 1.41 -2.83
C LYS A 57 -8.09 1.13 -1.32
N ILE A 58 -9.01 1.74 -0.59
CA ILE A 58 -9.33 1.28 0.77
C ILE A 58 -10.02 -0.07 0.65
N LEU A 59 -9.49 -1.08 1.33
CA LEU A 59 -10.08 -2.41 1.43
C LEU A 59 -11.08 -2.47 2.58
N ASP A 60 -10.70 -1.96 3.75
CA ASP A 60 -11.52 -2.01 4.96
C ASP A 60 -11.17 -0.88 5.94
N ILE A 61 -12.13 -0.54 6.81
CA ILE A 61 -11.99 0.35 7.95
C ILE A 61 -12.70 -0.29 9.14
N TYR A 62 -11.97 -0.59 10.22
CA TYR A 62 -12.53 -1.27 11.38
C TYR A 62 -11.99 -0.73 12.70
N THR A 63 -12.73 -0.97 13.79
CA THR A 63 -12.33 -0.58 15.14
C THR A 63 -12.00 -1.83 15.96
N LYS A 64 -10.86 -1.82 16.67
CA LYS A 64 -10.52 -2.89 17.63
C LYS A 64 -10.90 -2.47 19.05
N SER A 65 -11.72 -3.31 19.68
CA SER A 65 -12.51 -3.04 20.90
C SER A 65 -11.72 -2.69 22.16
N ASN A 66 -10.42 -2.96 22.21
CA ASN A 66 -9.66 -2.72 23.44
C ASN A 66 -9.25 -1.27 23.69
N LYS A 67 -9.29 -0.33 22.71
CA LYS A 67 -8.85 1.07 22.91
C LYS A 67 -9.44 2.12 21.93
N SER A 68 -10.57 1.85 21.27
CA SER A 68 -11.15 2.75 20.23
C SER A 68 -10.17 3.10 19.09
N MET A 69 -9.24 2.20 18.76
CA MET A 69 -8.31 2.39 17.65
C MET A 69 -8.99 2.04 16.33
N GLN A 70 -9.01 2.99 15.40
CA GLN A 70 -9.50 2.78 14.05
C GLN A 70 -8.33 2.37 13.14
N PHE A 71 -8.52 1.24 12.45
CA PHE A 71 -7.58 0.69 11.48
C PHE A 71 -8.12 0.98 10.09
N VAL A 72 -7.23 1.32 9.17
CA VAL A 72 -7.54 1.48 7.74
C VAL A 72 -6.60 0.58 6.96
N GLU A 73 -7.16 -0.24 6.08
CA GLU A 73 -6.41 -1.14 5.23
C GLU A 73 -6.45 -0.65 3.78
N PHE A 74 -5.28 -0.41 3.19
CA PHE A 74 -5.11 -0.01 1.81
C PHE A 74 -4.62 -1.19 0.98
N LEU A 75 -5.41 -1.59 -0.02
CA LEU A 75 -5.03 -2.58 -1.01
C LEU A 75 -4.38 -1.89 -2.20
N SER A 76 -3.17 -2.35 -2.54
CA SER A 76 -2.42 -1.96 -3.73
C SER A 76 -2.33 -3.13 -4.69
N ILE A 77 -2.69 -2.91 -5.95
CA ILE A 77 -2.57 -3.90 -7.03
C ILE A 77 -1.53 -3.40 -8.03
N TYR A 78 -0.47 -4.19 -8.23
CA TYR A 78 0.63 -3.88 -9.12
C TYR A 78 0.54 -4.71 -10.41
N SER A 79 0.61 -4.05 -11.56
CA SER A 79 0.67 -4.70 -12.88
C SER A 79 1.85 -4.19 -13.69
N ASN A 80 2.46 -5.05 -14.50
CA ASN A 80 3.58 -4.68 -15.37
C ASN A 80 3.11 -4.00 -16.67
N GLN A 81 4.05 -3.66 -17.55
CA GLN A 81 3.84 -3.04 -18.86
C GLN A 81 2.97 -3.87 -19.83
N LYS A 82 2.75 -5.16 -19.53
CA LYS A 82 1.85 -6.05 -20.28
C LYS A 82 0.49 -6.21 -19.61
N SER A 83 0.18 -5.39 -18.60
CA SER A 83 -1.03 -5.49 -17.78
C SER A 83 -1.16 -6.82 -17.04
N VAL A 84 -0.05 -7.54 -16.81
CA VAL A 84 -0.03 -8.75 -15.99
C VAL A 84 0.18 -8.36 -14.53
N MET A 85 -0.68 -8.87 -13.65
CA MET A 85 -0.56 -8.64 -12.21
C MET A 85 0.71 -9.29 -11.66
N VAL A 86 1.56 -8.50 -11.01
CA VAL A 86 2.83 -8.98 -10.44
C VAL A 86 2.74 -9.15 -8.93
N SER A 87 1.96 -8.33 -8.24
CA SER A 87 1.79 -8.40 -6.79
C SER A 87 0.51 -7.70 -6.34
N LYS A 88 0.06 -8.08 -5.14
CA LYS A 88 -0.84 -7.30 -4.29
C LYS A 88 -0.12 -6.98 -2.98
N SER A 89 -0.34 -5.79 -2.43
CA SER A 89 0.05 -5.48 -1.06
C SER A 89 -1.11 -4.94 -0.25
N LEU A 90 -1.02 -5.15 1.06
CA LEU A 90 -1.92 -4.56 2.03
C LEU A 90 -1.09 -3.74 3.01
N SER A 91 -1.35 -2.43 3.06
CA SER A 91 -0.82 -1.53 4.08
C SER A 91 -1.90 -1.27 5.12
N THR A 92 -1.57 -1.45 6.39
CA THR A 92 -2.48 -1.19 7.50
C THR A 92 -1.95 -0.03 8.32
N ILE A 93 -2.79 0.98 8.52
CA ILE A 93 -2.51 2.09 9.43
C ILE A 93 -3.47 2.07 10.61
N VAL A 94 -3.04 2.70 11.71
CA VAL A 94 -3.87 2.97 12.88
C VAL A 94 -3.95 4.47 13.07
N LEU A 95 -5.17 4.95 13.33
CA LEU A 95 -5.48 6.33 13.66
C LEU A 95 -5.50 6.50 15.18
N MET A 96 -4.80 7.52 15.68
CA MET A 96 -4.67 7.88 17.10
C MET A 96 -5.28 9.25 17.45
#